data_AF-A0A7X2CFT1-F1
#
_entry.id   AF-A0A7X2CFT1-F1
#
_cell.length_a   1.000
_cell.length_b   1.000
_cell.length_c   1.000
_cell.angle_alpha   90.00
_cell.angle_beta   90.00
_cell.angle_gamma   90.00
#
_symmetry.space_group_name_H-M   'P 1'
#
loop_
_entity.id
_entity.type
_entity.pdbx_description
1 polymer ?
#
loop_
_entity_poly.entity_id
_entity_poly.type
_entity_poly.pdbx_seq_one_letter_code
_entity_poly.pdbx_strand_id
1 'polypeptide(L)'
;MKKAKLIAAAALSISMAMLAGCGDKKIDGSSDANFQKSAKAIYESLPDDKKGRFGMALVQGQAVGIHAKNQSFAQALDGKTADEVIEFVNKGIEEKTTLRW
;
A
#
# COMPACT_ATOMS: atom_id res chain seq x y z
N MET A 1 -42.08 -16.04 24.56
CA MET A 1 -41.27 -14.80 24.74
C MET A 1 -39.83 -15.26 24.95
N LYS A 2 -38.76 -14.91 24.21
CA LYS A 2 -38.48 -14.00 23.09
C LYS A 2 -37.38 -14.65 22.23
N LYS A 3 -37.63 -14.66 20.92
CA LYS A 3 -36.76 -14.85 19.74
C LYS A 3 -35.27 -15.17 19.98
N ALA A 4 -34.86 -16.39 19.67
CA ALA A 4 -33.47 -16.72 19.36
C ALA A 4 -33.05 -15.95 18.10
N LYS A 5 -32.13 -15.00 18.25
CA LYS A 5 -31.48 -14.33 17.12
C LYS A 5 -30.48 -15.33 16.52
N LEU A 6 -30.88 -15.92 15.40
CA LEU A 6 -29.98 -16.51 14.42
C LEU A 6 -28.98 -15.42 13.98
N ILE A 7 -27.75 -15.48 14.49
CA ILE A 7 -26.64 -14.73 13.90
C ILE A 7 -26.06 -15.63 12.82
N ALA A 8 -26.54 -15.40 11.60
CA ALA A 8 -25.79 -15.72 10.40
C ALA A 8 -24.53 -14.83 10.39
N ALA A 9 -23.35 -15.43 10.48
CA ALA A 9 -22.13 -14.81 10.01
C ALA A 9 -21.34 -15.90 9.30
N ALA A 10 -21.36 -15.78 7.98
CA ALA A 10 -20.73 -16.67 7.04
C ALA A 10 -19.24 -16.87 7.37
N ALA A 11 -18.78 -18.07 7.07
CA ALA A 11 -17.40 -18.50 7.13
C ALA A 11 -16.43 -17.43 6.57
N LEU A 12 -15.67 -16.80 7.46
CA LEU A 12 -14.38 -16.20 7.10
C LEU A 12 -13.36 -17.33 7.08
N SER A 13 -13.41 -18.14 6.03
CA SER A 13 -12.28 -18.98 5.63
C SER A 13 -11.13 -18.05 5.23
N ILE A 14 -10.26 -17.72 6.18
CA ILE A 14 -8.94 -17.13 5.91
C ILE A 14 -8.09 -18.25 5.31
N SER A 15 -8.41 -18.59 4.07
CA SER A 15 -7.54 -19.36 3.20
C SER A 15 -6.80 -18.34 2.34
N MET A 16 -5.66 -17.85 2.84
CA MET A 16 -4.64 -17.37 1.93
C MET A 16 -3.29 -17.76 2.49
N ALA A 17 -2.85 -18.94 2.06
CA ALA A 17 -1.46 -19.33 2.06
C ALA A 17 -0.67 -18.20 1.39
N MET A 18 0.02 -17.38 2.20
CA MET A 18 1.11 -16.59 1.66
C MET A 18 2.24 -17.56 1.41
N LEU A 19 2.34 -17.91 0.13
CA LEU A 19 3.51 -18.45 -0.52
C LEU A 19 4.69 -17.55 -0.16
N ALA A 20 5.38 -17.87 0.94
CA ALA A 20 6.67 -17.28 1.32
C ALA A 20 7.74 -17.74 0.32
N GLY A 21 7.61 -17.32 -0.94
CA GLY A 21 8.54 -17.59 -2.02
C GLY A 21 9.23 -16.29 -2.40
N CYS A 22 10.47 -16.11 -1.92
CA CYS A 22 11.32 -14.92 -2.06
C CYS A 22 10.71 -13.64 -1.45
N GLY A 23 11.37 -13.09 -0.43
CA GLY A 23 10.90 -11.91 0.31
C GLY A 23 10.35 -10.81 -0.59
N ASP A 24 9.22 -10.22 -0.16
CA ASP A 24 8.48 -9.24 -0.93
C ASP A 24 9.39 -8.18 -1.56
N LYS A 25 9.17 -7.90 -2.86
CA LYS A 25 9.92 -6.87 -3.56
C LYS A 25 9.67 -5.52 -2.86
N LYS A 26 10.75 -4.79 -2.62
CA LYS A 26 10.74 -3.50 -1.92
C LYS A 26 11.15 -2.38 -2.85
N ILE A 27 10.58 -1.20 -2.59
CA ILE A 27 11.02 0.04 -3.22
C ILE A 27 12.47 0.29 -2.85
N ASP A 28 13.26 0.68 -3.84
CA ASP A 28 14.59 1.24 -3.67
C ASP A 28 14.52 2.74 -3.93
N GLY A 29 14.45 3.51 -2.86
CA GLY A 29 14.34 4.97 -2.86
C GLY A 29 15.68 5.70 -2.81
N SER A 30 16.80 4.99 -2.97
CA SER A 30 18.15 5.57 -2.89
C SER A 30 18.46 6.58 -4.01
N SER A 31 17.73 6.51 -5.13
CA SER A 31 17.74 7.49 -6.22
C SER A 31 16.45 7.41 -7.02
N ASP A 32 16.13 8.46 -7.79
CA ASP A 32 14.93 8.46 -8.65
C ASP A 32 14.96 7.33 -9.69
N ALA A 33 16.14 7.02 -10.24
CA ALA A 33 16.32 5.92 -11.19
C ALA A 33 16.05 4.56 -10.55
N ASN A 34 16.55 4.35 -9.32
CA ASN A 34 16.30 3.12 -8.56
C ASN A 34 14.84 3.00 -8.15
N PHE A 35 14.21 4.13 -7.80
CA PHE A 35 12.80 4.18 -7.44
C PHE A 35 11.92 3.77 -8.61
N GLN A 36 12.10 4.37 -9.80
CA GLN A 36 11.33 4.01 -10.98
C GLN A 36 11.53 2.53 -11.37
N LYS A 37 12.77 2.05 -11.31
CA LYS A 37 13.11 0.66 -11.63
C LYS A 37 12.45 -0.32 -10.66
N SER A 38 12.58 -0.09 -9.36
CA SER A 38 12.01 -0.96 -8.32
C SER A 38 10.48 -0.90 -8.29
N ALA A 39 9.88 0.29 -8.40
CA ALA A 39 8.44 0.47 -8.48
C ALA A 39 7.83 -0.24 -9.70
N LYS A 40 8.47 -0.14 -10.87
CA LYS A 40 8.06 -0.87 -12.08
C LYS A 40 8.16 -2.38 -11.87
N ALA A 41 9.27 -2.86 -11.32
CA ALA A 41 9.47 -4.30 -11.07
C ALA A 41 8.46 -4.88 -10.06
N ILE A 42 8.09 -4.10 -9.04
CA ILE A 42 7.00 -4.45 -8.11
C ILE A 42 5.70 -4.51 -8.89
N TYR A 43 5.32 -3.41 -9.57
CA TYR A 43 4.08 -3.29 -10.32
C TYR A 43 3.89 -4.45 -11.30
N GLU A 44 4.90 -4.78 -12.11
CA GLU A 44 4.82 -5.86 -13.09
C GLU A 44 4.61 -7.25 -12.45
N SER A 45 5.01 -7.43 -11.19
CA SER A 45 4.90 -8.70 -10.47
C SER A 45 3.66 -8.87 -9.58
N LEU A 46 2.89 -7.81 -9.37
CA LEU A 46 1.67 -7.88 -8.58
C LEU A 46 0.54 -8.60 -9.35
N PRO A 47 -0.46 -9.17 -8.67
CA PRO A 47 -1.73 -9.53 -9.31
C PRO A 47 -2.49 -8.27 -9.74
N ASP A 48 -3.40 -8.39 -10.73
CA ASP A 48 -4.04 -7.24 -11.38
C ASP A 48 -4.84 -6.33 -10.43
N ASP A 49 -5.47 -6.91 -9.40
CA ASP A 49 -6.18 -6.16 -8.36
C ASP A 49 -5.24 -5.30 -7.52
N LYS A 50 -4.05 -5.81 -7.20
CA LYS A 50 -3.02 -5.08 -6.45
C LYS A 50 -2.26 -4.08 -7.33
N LYS A 51 -2.04 -4.38 -8.61
CA LYS A 51 -1.39 -3.45 -9.57
C LYS A 51 -2.07 -2.10 -9.58
N GLY A 52 -3.40 -2.09 -9.76
CA GLY A 52 -4.18 -0.85 -9.81
C GLY A 52 -4.06 -0.04 -8.52
N ARG A 53 -4.15 -0.70 -7.36
CA ARG A 53 -4.05 -0.04 -6.05
C ARG A 53 -2.66 0.54 -5.80
N PHE A 54 -1.62 -0.23 -6.09
CA PHE A 54 -0.24 0.20 -5.93
C PHE A 54 0.10 1.38 -6.85
N GLY A 55 -0.24 1.30 -8.14
CA GLY A 55 -0.04 2.38 -9.10
C GLY A 55 -0.79 3.67 -8.70
N MET A 56 -2.04 3.53 -8.25
CA MET A 56 -2.82 4.67 -7.76
C MET A 56 -2.19 5.31 -6.52
N ALA A 57 -1.71 4.50 -5.57
CA ALA A 57 -1.03 5.01 -4.38
C ALA A 57 0.22 5.81 -4.73
N LEU A 58 1.05 5.34 -5.68
CA LEU A 58 2.23 6.10 -6.13
C LEU A 58 1.85 7.47 -6.70
N VAL A 59 0.83 7.51 -7.58
CA VAL A 59 0.36 8.76 -8.20
C VAL A 59 -0.23 9.71 -7.17
N GLN A 60 -1.12 9.21 -6.30
CA GLN A 60 -1.78 10.03 -5.28
C GLN A 60 -0.79 10.53 -4.23
N GLY A 61 0.11 9.66 -3.76
CA GLY A 61 1.14 10.01 -2.77
C GLY A 61 2.03 11.14 -3.26
N GLN A 62 2.47 11.07 -4.52
CA GLN A 62 3.27 12.12 -5.13
C GLN A 62 2.46 13.42 -5.34
N ALA A 63 1.23 13.34 -5.86
CA ALA A 63 0.40 14.51 -6.15
C ALA A 63 -0.01 15.27 -4.87
N VAL A 64 -0.28 14.55 -3.79
CA VAL A 64 -0.67 15.12 -2.49
C VAL A 64 0.56 15.53 -1.67
N GLY A 65 1.77 15.10 -2.07
CA GLY A 65 3.01 15.34 -1.34
C GLY A 65 3.04 14.59 0.00
N ILE A 66 2.73 13.29 -0.03
CA ILE A 66 2.83 12.40 1.12
C ILE A 66 4.28 11.97 1.28
N HIS A 67 5.04 12.72 2.06
CA HIS A 67 6.43 12.42 2.41
C HIS A 67 6.72 13.01 3.79
N ALA A 68 7.70 12.45 4.51
CA ALA A 68 8.15 13.04 5.77
C ALA A 68 8.85 14.40 5.51
N LYS A 69 9.01 15.20 6.57
CA LYS A 69 9.80 16.45 6.48
C LYS A 69 11.23 16.11 6.06
N ASN A 70 11.74 16.82 5.06
CA ASN A 70 13.09 16.70 4.50
C ASN A 70 13.40 15.37 3.77
N GLN A 71 12.38 14.66 3.31
CA GLN A 71 12.55 13.47 2.46
C GLN A 71 11.80 13.66 1.14
N SER A 72 12.37 13.17 0.04
CA SER A 72 11.63 12.99 -1.21
C SER A 72 10.59 11.88 -1.07
N PHE A 73 9.63 11.83 -1.98
CA PHE A 73 8.65 10.73 -2.01
C PHE A 73 9.33 9.37 -2.15
N ALA A 74 10.35 9.26 -3.02
CA ALA A 74 11.13 8.03 -3.19
C ALA A 74 11.79 7.59 -1.88
N GLN A 75 12.44 8.52 -1.16
CA GLN A 75 13.08 8.24 0.12
C GLN A 75 12.07 7.83 1.20
N ALA A 76 10.89 8.45 1.21
CA ALA A 76 9.82 8.10 2.15
C ALA A 76 9.26 6.69 1.93
N LEU A 77 9.40 6.16 0.72
CA LEU A 77 8.95 4.81 0.35
C LEU A 77 10.07 3.76 0.38
N ASP A 78 11.33 4.15 0.61
CA ASP A 78 12.47 3.22 0.60
C ASP A 78 12.27 2.04 1.55
N GLY A 79 12.55 0.84 1.07
CA GLY A 79 12.39 -0.41 1.82
C GLY A 79 10.94 -0.89 2.00
N LYS A 80 9.93 -0.16 1.51
CA LYS A 80 8.52 -0.56 1.60
C LYS A 80 8.13 -1.52 0.50
N THR A 81 7.31 -2.50 0.84
CA THR A 81 6.59 -3.38 -0.07
C THR A 81 5.39 -2.66 -0.71
N ALA A 82 4.75 -3.28 -1.69
CA ALA A 82 3.57 -2.71 -2.33
C ALA A 82 2.44 -2.40 -1.33
N ASP A 83 2.16 -3.31 -0.40
CA ASP A 83 1.10 -3.16 0.59
C ASP A 83 1.43 -2.03 1.58
N GLU A 84 2.69 -1.92 2.01
CA GLU A 84 3.15 -0.84 2.89
C GLU A 84 3.14 0.54 2.20
N VAL A 85 3.41 0.61 0.90
CA VAL A 85 3.28 1.85 0.11
C VAL A 85 1.81 2.31 0.08
N ILE A 86 0.89 1.39 -0.20
CA ILE A 86 -0.56 1.69 -0.22
C ILE A 86 -1.02 2.19 1.14
N GLU A 87 -0.64 1.50 2.21
CA GLU A 87 -0.99 1.90 3.58
C GLU A 87 -0.41 3.26 3.96
N PHE A 88 0.87 3.49 3.65
CA PHE A 88 1.56 4.75 3.92
C PHE A 88 0.86 5.94 3.25
N VAL A 89 0.49 5.79 1.98
CA VAL A 89 -0.20 6.85 1.22
C VAL A 89 -1.60 7.09 1.76
N ASN A 90 -2.38 6.03 2.04
CA ASN A 90 -3.73 6.16 2.59
C ASN A 90 -3.72 6.90 3.93
N LYS A 91 -2.81 6.54 4.84
CA LYS A 91 -2.64 7.23 6.13
C LYS A 91 -2.27 8.70 5.94
N GLY A 92 -1.33 9.01 5.05
CA GLY A 92 -0.94 10.39 4.78
C GLY A 92 -2.07 11.24 4.20
N ILE A 93 -2.91 10.66 3.34
CA ILE A 93 -4.11 11.34 2.81
C ILE A 93 -5.12 11.60 3.92
N GLU A 94 -5.38 10.61 4.78
CA GLU A 94 -6.28 10.73 5.93
C GLU A 94 -5.81 11.85 6.88
N GLU A 95 -4.53 11.87 7.23
CA GLU A 95 -3.91 12.91 8.06
C GLU A 95 -4.06 14.30 7.43
N LYS A 96 -3.71 14.47 6.15
CA LYS A 96 -3.84 15.77 5.48
C LYS A 96 -5.28 16.23 5.31
N THR A 97 -6.22 15.31 5.14
CA THR A 97 -7.65 15.64 5.05
C THR A 97 -8.20 16.03 6.42
N THR A 98 -7.72 15.38 7.49
CA THR A 98 -8.13 15.64 8.88
C THR A 98 -7.48 16.88 9.48
N LEU A 99 -6.43 17.44 8.85
CA LEU A 99 -5.80 18.69 9.25
C LEU A 99 -6.36 19.93 8.53
N ARG A 100 -7.37 19.76 7.65
CA ARG A 100 -8.06 20.86 6.97
C ARG A 100 -9.25 21.37 7.80
N TRP A 101 -8.99 21.95 8.98
CA TRP A 101 -10.01 22.67 9.76
C TRP A 101 -9.42 23.93 10.38
#